data_AF-A0A3N5FXU9-F1
#
_entry.id   AF-A0A3N5FXU9-F1
#
_cell.length_a   1.000
_cell.length_b   1.000
_cell.length_c   1.000
_cell.angle_alpha   90.00
_cell.angle_beta   90.00
_cell.angle_gamma   90.00
#
_symmetry.space_group_name_H-M   'P 1'
#
loop_
_entity.id
_entity.type
_entity.pdbx_description
1 polymer ?
#
loop_
_entity_poly.entity_id
_entity_poly.type
_entity_poly.pdbx_seq_one_letter_code
_entity_poly.pdbx_strand_id
1 'polypeptide(L)'
;MKTVLEVLCVLEDLDFDVRYGVVFLSTPMRLWSTDPAVGLAAPNQWETQILAGEDATIGPKLRSIRVTLDMQDVPLGSMLGYINEISGIKFTADATLSDRRISMKASDLPLALMLKLLSLQNGGDVRIAAGAVHIVPRRQ
;
A
#
# COMPACT_ATOMS: atom_id res chain seq x y z
N MET A 1 -18.52 0.27 27.87
CA MET A 1 -18.14 -1.09 27.45
C MET A 1 -17.00 -0.92 26.47
N LYS A 2 -15.78 -1.37 26.80
CA LYS A 2 -14.65 -1.22 25.87
C LYS A 2 -14.70 -2.28 24.78
N THR A 3 -14.36 -1.93 23.55
CA THR A 3 -14.25 -2.92 22.46
C THR A 3 -12.99 -3.79 22.66
N VAL A 4 -12.94 -4.96 22.02
CA VAL A 4 -11.73 -5.83 22.04
C VAL A 4 -10.50 -5.06 21.53
N LEU A 5 -10.69 -4.21 20.51
CA LEU A 5 -9.64 -3.38 19.94
C LEU A 5 -9.11 -2.36 20.95
N GLU A 6 -9.99 -1.69 21.68
CA GLU A 6 -9.60 -0.73 22.72
C GLU A 6 -8.84 -1.40 23.88
N VAL A 7 -9.23 -2.63 24.26
CA VAL A 7 -8.51 -3.39 25.29
C VAL A 7 -7.11 -3.74 24.80
N LEU A 8 -6.98 -4.22 23.55
CA LEU A 8 -5.69 -4.55 22.95
C LEU A 8 -4.77 -3.33 22.83
N CYS A 9 -5.32 -2.17 22.45
CA CYS A 9 -4.55 -0.93 22.36
C CYS A 9 -4.00 -0.49 23.73
N VAL A 10 -4.80 -0.62 24.80
CA VAL A 10 -4.34 -0.31 26.16
C VAL A 10 -3.25 -1.27 26.65
N LEU A 11 -3.36 -2.56 26.32
CA LEU A 11 -2.40 -3.57 26.78
C LEU A 11 -1.04 -3.48 26.07
N GLU A 12 -1.05 -3.10 24.79
CA GLU A 12 0.14 -3.12 23.93
C GLU A 12 0.75 -1.72 23.69
N ASP A 13 0.25 -0.68 24.38
CA ASP A 13 0.64 0.73 24.15
C ASP A 13 0.50 1.15 22.67
N LEU A 14 -0.61 0.73 22.07
CA LEU A 14 -0.99 1.07 20.70
C LEU A 14 -2.15 2.06 20.71
N ASP A 15 -2.36 2.69 19.57
CA ASP A 15 -3.59 3.40 19.23
C ASP A 15 -4.12 2.86 17.91
N PHE A 16 -5.35 3.25 17.55
CA PHE A 16 -5.93 2.91 16.27
C PHE A 16 -6.58 4.09 15.57
N ASP A 17 -6.54 4.06 14.24
CA ASP A 17 -7.24 5.01 13.39
C ASP A 17 -7.92 4.27 12.24
N VAL A 18 -9.03 4.79 11.74
CA VAL A 18 -9.75 4.21 10.61
C VAL A 18 -9.65 5.17 9.42
N ARG A 19 -8.81 4.82 8.45
CA ARG A 19 -8.66 5.59 7.20
C ARG A 19 -8.84 4.68 6.00
N TYR A 20 -9.47 5.21 4.95
CA TYR A 20 -9.65 4.48 3.69
C TYR A 20 -10.36 3.11 3.84
N GLY A 21 -11.22 2.98 4.86
CA GLY A 21 -11.92 1.72 5.17
C GLY A 21 -11.05 0.65 5.85
N VAL A 22 -9.87 1.02 6.35
CA VAL A 22 -8.93 0.11 7.02
C VAL A 22 -8.60 0.62 8.41
N VAL A 23 -8.48 -0.30 9.36
CA VAL A 23 -8.02 -0.03 10.72
C VAL A 23 -6.50 -0.07 10.74
N PHE A 24 -5.87 1.04 11.07
CA PHE A 24 -4.44 1.15 11.33
C PHE A 24 -4.20 0.95 12.82
N LEU A 25 -3.24 0.10 13.16
CA LEU A 25 -2.75 -0.12 14.53
C LEU A 25 -1.28 0.28 14.57
N SER A 26 -0.93 1.22 15.44
CA SER A 26 0.46 1.67 15.61
C SER A 26 0.67 2.36 16.94
N THR A 27 1.90 2.76 17.24
CA THR A 27 2.16 3.62 18.39
C THR A 27 1.48 4.98 18.22
N PRO A 28 1.03 5.63 19.30
CA PRO A 28 0.36 6.94 19.22
C PRO A 28 1.19 7.99 18.48
N MET A 29 2.51 8.01 18.69
CA MET A 29 3.43 8.91 17.98
C MET A 29 3.34 8.76 16.46
N ARG A 30 3.16 7.55 15.94
CA ARG A 30 3.09 7.30 14.50
C ARG A 30 1.72 7.61 13.90
N LEU A 31 0.63 7.36 14.63
CA LEU A 31 -0.71 7.59 14.10
C LEU A 31 -1.08 9.08 14.01
N TRP A 32 -0.63 9.84 15.01
CA TRP A 32 -1.06 11.23 15.21
C TRP A 32 0.00 12.27 14.84
N SER A 33 1.20 11.85 14.44
CA SER A 33 2.23 12.80 14.03
C SER A 33 1.89 13.47 12.70
N THR A 34 2.17 14.78 12.65
CA THR A 34 2.13 15.59 11.43
C THR A 34 3.46 15.58 10.67
N ASP A 35 4.53 15.06 11.28
CA ASP A 35 5.82 14.88 10.65
C ASP A 35 5.73 13.74 9.63
N PRO A 36 5.95 13.96 8.31
CA PRO A 36 5.92 12.91 7.30
C PRO A 36 6.90 11.76 7.53
N ALA A 37 7.98 11.99 8.29
CA ALA A 37 8.96 10.96 8.63
C ALA A 37 8.47 10.00 9.73
N VAL A 38 7.53 10.45 10.56
CA VAL A 38 7.03 9.70 11.74
C VAL A 38 5.57 9.29 11.58
N GLY A 39 4.75 10.16 11.00
CA GLY A 39 3.31 10.03 10.84
C GLY A 39 2.88 8.95 9.85
N LEU A 40 1.58 8.72 9.76
CA LEU A 40 1.03 7.87 8.70
C LEU A 40 1.37 8.46 7.33
N ALA A 41 1.84 7.59 6.45
CA ALA A 41 2.14 7.94 5.08
C ALA A 41 0.90 8.54 4.39
N ALA A 42 1.05 9.70 3.74
CA ALA A 42 0.10 10.29 2.80
C ALA A 42 -0.36 9.31 1.69
N PRO A 43 -1.49 9.57 1.01
CA PRO A 43 -1.93 8.80 -0.16
C PRO A 43 -0.86 8.72 -1.26
N ASN A 44 -0.97 7.72 -2.13
CA ASN A 44 -0.04 7.56 -3.24
C ASN A 44 -0.19 8.67 -4.29
N GLN A 45 0.94 9.11 -4.84
CA GLN A 45 0.98 10.22 -5.80
C GLN A 45 0.22 9.93 -7.10
N TRP A 46 0.13 8.67 -7.55
CA TRP A 46 -0.59 8.37 -8.80
C TRP A 46 -2.08 8.74 -8.75
N GLU A 47 -2.70 8.81 -7.56
CA GLU A 47 -4.12 9.21 -7.43
C GLU A 47 -4.35 10.67 -7.84
N THR A 48 -3.33 11.52 -7.75
CA THR A 48 -3.38 12.96 -8.10
C THR A 48 -2.57 13.30 -9.35
N GLN A 49 -1.86 12.32 -9.93
CA GLN A 49 -1.04 12.51 -11.12
C GLN A 49 -1.92 12.77 -12.35
N ILE A 50 -1.56 13.77 -13.16
CA ILE A 50 -2.14 13.96 -14.49
C ILE A 50 -1.51 12.92 -15.41
N LEU A 51 -2.28 11.90 -15.77
CA LEU A 51 -1.84 10.82 -16.66
C LEU A 51 -2.16 11.17 -18.11
N ALA A 52 -1.23 10.90 -19.02
CA ALA A 52 -1.38 11.14 -20.45
C ALA A 52 -0.88 9.95 -21.28
N GLY A 53 -1.36 9.82 -22.52
CA GLY A 53 -0.95 8.75 -23.41
C GLY A 53 -1.28 7.36 -22.86
N GLU A 54 -0.30 6.46 -22.89
CA GLU A 54 -0.44 5.08 -22.40
C GLU A 54 -0.78 5.02 -20.89
N ASP A 55 -0.20 5.92 -20.10
CA ASP A 55 -0.37 5.98 -18.64
C ASP A 55 -1.83 6.25 -18.24
N ALA A 56 -2.58 6.99 -19.07
CA ALA A 56 -3.98 7.31 -18.81
C ALA A 56 -4.88 6.06 -18.77
N THR A 57 -4.44 4.95 -19.39
CA THR A 57 -5.19 3.69 -19.38
C THR A 57 -4.96 2.85 -18.13
N ILE A 58 -3.87 3.09 -17.40
CA ILE A 58 -3.47 2.26 -16.25
C ILE A 58 -4.34 2.57 -15.03
N GLY A 59 -4.58 3.86 -14.74
CA GLY A 59 -5.38 4.28 -13.58
C GLY A 59 -6.76 3.60 -13.48
N PRO A 60 -7.58 3.61 -14.55
CA PRO A 60 -8.84 2.89 -14.60
C PRO A 60 -8.70 1.37 -14.40
N LYS A 61 -7.69 0.74 -15.02
CA LYS A 61 -7.43 -0.70 -14.87
C LYS A 61 -7.09 -1.08 -13.42
N LEU A 62 -6.27 -0.29 -12.73
CA LEU A 62 -5.95 -0.50 -11.31
C LEU A 62 -7.20 -0.46 -10.42
N ARG A 63 -8.21 0.34 -10.78
CA ARG A 63 -9.47 0.44 -10.03
C ARG A 63 -10.45 -0.69 -10.35
N SER A 64 -10.42 -1.21 -11.57
CA SER A 64 -11.35 -2.27 -12.02
C SER A 64 -10.90 -3.68 -11.63
N ILE A 65 -9.59 -3.94 -11.62
CA ILE A 65 -9.06 -5.27 -11.29
C ILE A 65 -9.23 -5.51 -9.79
N ARG A 66 -9.82 -6.66 -9.46
CA ARG A 66 -9.95 -7.15 -8.08
C ARG A 66 -9.07 -8.37 -7.90
N VAL A 67 -8.38 -8.44 -6.78
CA VAL A 67 -7.41 -9.49 -6.48
C VAL A 67 -7.76 -10.20 -5.18
N THR A 68 -7.53 -11.51 -5.18
CA THR A 68 -7.55 -12.36 -3.99
C THR A 68 -6.18 -13.01 -3.90
N LEU A 69 -5.48 -12.74 -2.81
CA LEU A 69 -4.13 -13.23 -2.58
C LEU A 69 -3.93 -13.57 -1.11
N ASP A 70 -3.20 -14.65 -0.86
CA ASP A 70 -2.71 -15.05 0.44
C ASP A 70 -1.21 -15.29 0.28
N MET A 71 -0.42 -14.33 0.74
CA MET A 71 1.03 -14.36 0.66
C MET A 71 1.60 -14.14 2.05
N GLN A 72 2.52 -14.99 2.44
CA GLN A 72 3.13 -14.97 3.75
C GLN A 72 4.65 -14.96 3.60
N ASP A 73 5.29 -13.95 4.19
CA ASP A 73 6.74 -13.79 4.22
C ASP A 73 7.42 -13.82 2.82
N VAL A 74 6.79 -13.17 1.85
CA VAL A 74 7.32 -13.10 0.47
C VAL A 74 8.04 -11.78 0.22
N PRO A 75 9.10 -11.74 -0.62
CA PRO A 75 9.64 -10.47 -1.11
C PRO A 75 8.58 -9.67 -1.86
N LEU A 76 8.56 -8.35 -1.65
CA LEU A 76 7.68 -7.44 -2.38
C LEU A 76 7.85 -7.59 -3.90
N GLY A 77 9.09 -7.72 -4.39
CA GLY A 77 9.37 -7.91 -5.81
C GLY A 77 8.69 -9.16 -6.38
N SER A 78 8.70 -10.28 -5.64
CA SER A 78 8.02 -11.52 -6.04
C SER A 78 6.50 -11.36 -6.07
N MET A 79 5.92 -10.67 -5.08
CA MET A 79 4.49 -10.36 -5.07
C MET A 79 4.10 -9.49 -6.29
N LEU A 80 4.88 -8.46 -6.61
CA LEU A 80 4.64 -7.61 -7.77
C LEU A 80 4.80 -8.36 -9.10
N GLY A 81 5.72 -9.33 -9.17
CA GLY A 81 5.83 -10.24 -10.30
C GLY A 81 4.55 -11.04 -10.51
N TYR A 82 4.01 -11.64 -9.45
CA TYR A 82 2.73 -12.35 -9.51
C TYR A 82 1.56 -11.43 -9.92
N ILE A 83 1.49 -10.22 -9.35
CA ILE A 83 0.46 -9.22 -9.71
C ILE A 83 0.57 -8.84 -11.19
N ASN A 84 1.78 -8.67 -11.71
CA ASN A 84 2.02 -8.38 -13.12
C ASN A 84 1.44 -9.49 -14.01
N GLU A 85 1.71 -10.77 -13.68
CA GLU A 85 1.19 -11.92 -14.43
C GLU A 85 -0.34 -11.95 -14.49
N ILE A 86 -1.03 -11.69 -13.37
CA ILE A 86 -2.51 -11.77 -13.33
C ILE A 86 -3.19 -10.52 -13.88
N SER A 87 -2.57 -9.35 -13.79
CA SER A 87 -3.19 -8.08 -14.19
C SER A 87 -2.81 -7.63 -15.60
N GLY A 88 -1.71 -8.15 -16.14
CA GLY A 88 -1.11 -7.68 -17.39
C GLY A 88 -0.55 -6.26 -17.32
N ILE A 89 -0.42 -5.67 -16.13
CA ILE A 89 0.17 -4.34 -15.91
C ILE A 89 1.61 -4.53 -15.44
N LYS A 90 2.55 -3.86 -16.08
CA LYS A 90 3.95 -3.92 -15.67
C LYS A 90 4.14 -3.24 -14.31
N PHE A 91 4.64 -3.99 -13.33
CA PHE A 91 5.03 -3.49 -12.02
C PHE A 91 6.55 -3.50 -11.85
N THR A 92 7.08 -2.49 -11.19
CA THR A 92 8.46 -2.47 -10.71
C THR A 92 8.51 -1.92 -9.28
N ALA A 93 9.53 -2.33 -8.54
CA ALA A 93 9.86 -1.75 -7.24
C ALA A 93 11.33 -1.30 -7.24
N ASP A 94 11.61 -0.24 -6.50
CA ASP A 94 12.97 0.13 -6.16
C ASP A 94 13.69 -1.00 -5.41
N ALA A 95 15.00 -1.14 -5.63
CA ALA A 95 15.79 -2.21 -5.04
C ALA A 95 15.70 -2.26 -3.50
N THR A 96 15.63 -1.10 -2.85
CA THR A 96 15.53 -0.99 -1.38
C THR A 96 14.21 -1.51 -0.82
N LEU A 97 13.17 -1.59 -1.65
CA LEU A 97 11.85 -2.09 -1.29
C LEU A 97 11.62 -3.52 -1.79
N SER A 98 12.21 -3.89 -2.92
CA SER A 98 11.98 -5.17 -3.60
C SER A 98 12.23 -6.38 -2.69
N ASP A 99 13.28 -6.34 -1.87
CA ASP A 99 13.66 -7.46 -1.01
C ASP A 99 12.89 -7.51 0.33
N ARG A 100 12.09 -6.48 0.64
CA ARG A 100 11.33 -6.44 1.89
C ARG A 100 10.31 -7.55 1.93
N ARG A 101 10.31 -8.28 3.05
CA ARG A 101 9.36 -9.36 3.32
C ARG A 101 8.02 -8.79 3.73
N ILE A 102 6.97 -9.25 3.08
CA ILE A 102 5.60 -8.82 3.33
C ILE A 102 4.69 -10.03 3.50
N SER A 103 3.71 -9.85 4.38
CA SER A 103 2.60 -10.78 4.55
C SER A 103 1.31 -10.02 4.29
N MET A 104 0.51 -10.51 3.35
CA MET A 104 -0.77 -9.91 2.99
C MET A 104 -1.77 -11.00 2.69
N LYS A 105 -2.95 -10.88 3.30
CA LYS A 105 -4.13 -11.65 2.95
C LYS A 105 -5.23 -10.69 2.54
N ALA A 106 -5.65 -10.77 1.29
CA ALA A 106 -6.70 -9.95 0.73
C ALA A 106 -7.66 -10.84 -0.05
N SER A 107 -8.96 -10.56 0.07
CA SER A 107 -10.00 -11.24 -0.69
C SER A 107 -10.83 -10.17 -1.39
N ASP A 108 -11.01 -10.33 -2.69
CA ASP A 108 -11.82 -9.44 -3.52
C ASP A 108 -11.46 -7.95 -3.35
N LEU A 109 -10.17 -7.63 -3.30
CA LEU A 109 -9.69 -6.27 -3.04
C LEU A 109 -9.36 -5.55 -4.35
N PRO A 110 -9.84 -4.31 -4.60
CA PRO A 110 -9.40 -3.53 -5.75
C PRO A 110 -7.88 -3.36 -5.75
N LEU A 111 -7.23 -3.58 -6.89
CA LEU A 111 -5.78 -3.56 -7.03
C LEU A 111 -5.18 -2.20 -6.62
N ALA A 112 -5.84 -1.10 -6.96
CA ALA A 112 -5.51 0.24 -6.51
C ALA A 112 -5.42 0.36 -4.97
N LEU A 113 -6.36 -0.26 -4.25
CA LEU A 113 -6.38 -0.25 -2.78
C LEU A 113 -5.29 -1.16 -2.21
N MET A 114 -5.09 -2.34 -2.80
CA MET A 114 -3.98 -3.22 -2.41
C MET A 114 -2.63 -2.51 -2.53
N LEU A 115 -2.36 -1.83 -3.65
CA LEU A 115 -1.12 -1.06 -3.85
C LEU A 115 -0.97 0.05 -2.82
N LYS A 116 -2.07 0.71 -2.45
CA LYS A 116 -2.10 1.70 -1.35
C LYS A 116 -1.70 1.07 -0.02
N LEU A 117 -2.24 -0.08 0.34
CA LEU A 117 -1.87 -0.75 1.59
C LEU A 117 -0.40 -1.20 1.59
N LEU A 118 0.07 -1.78 0.48
CA LEU A 118 1.47 -2.19 0.34
C LEU A 118 2.45 -1.02 0.48
N SER A 119 2.17 0.10 -0.21
CA SER A 119 3.03 1.28 -0.16
C SER A 119 3.02 1.97 1.19
N LEU A 120 1.84 2.14 1.82
CA LEU A 120 1.71 2.78 3.13
C LEU A 120 2.51 2.05 4.22
N GLN A 121 2.37 0.72 4.28
CA GLN A 121 3.05 -0.09 5.30
C GLN A 121 4.57 -0.08 5.14
N ASN A 122 5.05 0.01 3.89
CA ASN A 122 6.47 -0.15 3.56
C ASN A 122 7.19 1.19 3.28
N GLY A 123 6.58 2.33 3.58
CA GLY A 123 7.20 3.65 3.31
C GLY A 123 7.45 3.90 1.82
N GLY A 124 6.65 3.26 0.97
CA GLY A 124 6.67 3.45 -0.47
C GLY A 124 5.70 4.54 -0.93
N ASP A 125 5.82 4.86 -2.20
CA ASP A 125 4.89 5.67 -2.97
C ASP A 125 4.69 5.01 -4.33
N VAL A 126 3.45 5.03 -4.82
CA VAL A 126 3.09 4.40 -6.10
C VAL A 126 2.95 5.48 -7.15
N ARG A 127 3.66 5.30 -8.26
CA ARG A 127 3.68 6.22 -9.40
C ARG A 127 3.40 5.48 -10.70
N ILE A 128 2.78 6.16 -11.66
CA ILE A 128 2.56 5.62 -13.00
C ILE A 128 3.46 6.38 -13.95
N ALA A 129 4.31 5.69 -14.70
CA ALA A 129 5.16 6.32 -15.69
C ALA A 129 5.60 5.29 -16.75
N ALA A 130 5.64 5.71 -18.01
CA ALA A 130 6.15 4.91 -19.12
C ALA A 130 5.47 3.53 -19.23
N GLY A 131 4.13 3.51 -19.13
CA GLY A 131 3.33 2.30 -19.28
C GLY A 131 3.44 1.32 -18.10
N ALA A 132 4.02 1.75 -16.97
CA ALA A 132 4.27 0.88 -15.82
C ALA A 132 3.90 1.55 -14.49
N VAL A 133 3.64 0.72 -13.49
CA VAL A 133 3.46 1.11 -12.09
C VAL A 133 4.79 0.89 -11.35
N HIS A 134 5.26 1.94 -10.68
CA HIS A 134 6.52 1.95 -9.95
C HIS A 134 6.25 2.15 -8.47
N ILE A 135 6.80 1.28 -7.63
CA ILE A 135 6.84 1.47 -6.18
C ILE A 135 8.21 2.00 -5.80
N VAL A 136 8.27 3.27 -5.40
CA VAL A 136 9.51 3.96 -5.05
C VAL A 136 9.54 4.32 -3.57
N PRO A 137 10.72 4.48 -2.94
CA PRO A 137 10.80 4.97 -1.58
C PRO A 137 10.21 6.36 -1.52
N ARG A 138 9.42 6.61 -0.48
CA ARG A 138 8.91 7.94 -0.23
C ARG A 138 10.07 8.85 0.15
N ARG A 139 10.22 9.98 -0.54
CA ARG A 139 11.15 11.02 -0.10
C ARG A 139 10.55 11.62 1.18
N GLN A 140 11.25 11.41 2.30
CA GLN A 140 11.02 12.14 3.55
C GLN A 140 11.54 13.56 3.42
#